data_AF-A0A3A0CNI9-F1
#
_entry.id   AF-A0A3A0CNI9-F1
#
_cell.length_a   1.000
_cell.length_b   1.000
_cell.length_c   1.000
_cell.angle_alpha   90.00
_cell.angle_beta   90.00
_cell.angle_gamma   90.00
#
_symmetry.space_group_name_H-M   'P 1'
#
loop_
_entity.id
_entity.type
_entity.pdbx_description
1 polymer ?
#
loop_
_entity_poly.entity_id
_entity_poly.type
_entity_poly.pdbx_seq_one_letter_code
_entity_poly.pdbx_strand_id
1 'polypeptide(L)'
;MTFRCAVCTAFLILTLASIAAAEPFYLLTGVDVGKYPGTRRNVAPSPGPGFANGFDDGDRLAGTSDTGGDVVYVGIGSPVYPPNHVGAMSFLFRRATVPSFGFFIPLMGIDYLGGPLLDLDGDNGNGTRSLIPVSGQNHVEIPGSSSFIDLTINIAGGTVTLNDFDASGTAEGAPGFDGRIAVTLITIAGTTPTGGKTGAINPSIDTRLGTLTPFSGGGALTGVYRVENLGYELWYDSISPDTGTPDDLGTLQHLGTFRGWLVQRDCATGLFPTLAGQGLGSTQWPTIDQSQIGLTHNTAINVFGTTATIAKGSSPDNFATGDDYTVGDNGLACADFGGDIGAYLDNVVVPHLDANAGAFVYLEGAGFGINNSGDPVFSDTIGYDVVMVAQSVAPAQIVGDIDGSGAIDFDDAEAMADVLLDATPPSGCDAARADINGDDAVDALDVQGLVNELIQG
;
A
#
# COMPACT_ATOMS: atom_id res chain seq x y z
N MET A 1 29.90 15.39 -62.58
CA MET A 1 30.45 16.19 -61.46
C MET A 1 29.30 16.59 -60.55
N THR A 2 29.21 15.89 -59.41
CA THR A 2 28.56 16.25 -58.14
C THR A 2 27.21 17.00 -58.16
N PHE A 3 26.13 16.23 -58.14
CA PHE A 3 24.91 16.57 -57.41
C PHE A 3 25.13 16.19 -55.93
N ARG A 4 25.09 17.16 -55.01
CA ARG A 4 24.98 16.89 -53.57
C ARG A 4 23.52 17.05 -53.17
N CYS A 5 22.91 15.92 -52.86
CA CYS A 5 21.61 15.78 -52.21
C CYS A 5 21.77 16.26 -50.76
N ALA A 6 21.03 17.28 -50.37
CA ALA A 6 20.88 17.72 -48.99
C ALA A 6 19.46 17.36 -48.54
N VAL A 7 19.25 16.10 -48.20
CA VAL A 7 18.03 15.59 -47.56
C VAL A 7 18.46 14.51 -46.56
N CYS A 8 17.82 14.50 -45.40
CA CYS A 8 17.96 13.58 -44.27
C CYS A 8 19.15 13.82 -43.33
N THR A 9 18.90 14.48 -42.19
CA THR A 9 18.70 13.79 -40.90
C THR A 9 18.23 14.84 -39.89
N ALA A 10 16.92 15.10 -39.84
CA ALA A 10 16.32 15.69 -38.65
C ALA A 10 16.20 14.53 -37.65
N PHE A 11 17.08 14.52 -36.65
CA PHE A 11 16.97 13.65 -35.48
C PHE A 11 15.72 14.11 -34.73
N LEU A 12 14.57 13.52 -35.08
CA LEU A 12 13.36 13.61 -34.30
C LEU A 12 13.59 12.63 -33.14
N ILE A 13 14.09 13.14 -32.01
CA ILE A 13 14.04 12.41 -30.74
C ILE A 13 12.54 12.35 -30.38
N LEU A 14 11.84 11.34 -30.89
CA LEU A 14 10.62 10.89 -30.24
C LEU A 14 11.07 10.26 -28.93
N THR A 15 10.96 11.00 -27.84
CA THR A 15 10.81 10.36 -26.53
C THR A 15 9.44 9.70 -26.56
N LEU A 16 9.39 8.44 -27.01
CA LEU A 16 8.27 7.58 -26.71
C LEU A 16 8.31 7.39 -25.19
N ALA A 17 7.37 8.07 -24.51
CA ALA A 17 7.12 7.77 -23.12
C ALA A 17 6.54 6.35 -23.10
N SER A 18 7.32 5.39 -22.60
CA SER A 18 6.80 4.08 -22.22
C SER A 18 5.49 4.30 -21.45
N ILE A 19 4.39 3.76 -21.97
CA ILE A 19 3.09 3.92 -21.33
C ILE A 19 3.13 3.09 -20.06
N ALA A 20 3.40 3.74 -18.92
CA ALA A 20 3.31 3.09 -17.63
C ALA A 20 1.87 2.60 -17.44
N ALA A 21 1.69 1.28 -17.38
CA ALA A 21 0.39 0.66 -17.11
C ALA A 21 0.10 0.70 -15.60
N ALA A 22 -1.18 0.79 -15.26
CA ALA A 22 -1.65 0.55 -13.91
C ALA A 22 -1.61 -0.97 -13.64
N GLU A 23 -1.03 -1.38 -12.52
CA GLU A 23 -0.92 -2.78 -12.11
C GLU A 23 -1.43 -2.94 -10.66
N PRO A 24 -2.33 -3.91 -10.40
CA PRO A 24 -2.77 -4.20 -9.05
C PRO A 24 -1.67 -4.90 -8.26
N PHE A 25 -1.36 -4.37 -7.08
CA PHE A 25 -0.60 -5.03 -6.04
C PHE A 25 -1.57 -5.59 -5.00
N TYR A 26 -1.66 -6.91 -4.89
CA TYR A 26 -2.52 -7.60 -3.94
C TYR A 26 -1.90 -7.61 -2.55
N LEU A 27 -2.70 -7.28 -1.53
CA LEU A 27 -2.24 -7.24 -0.14
C LEU A 27 -1.86 -8.64 0.34
N LEU A 28 -0.70 -8.76 1.01
CA LEU A 28 -0.20 -10.04 1.48
C LEU A 28 -1.00 -10.57 2.68
N THR A 29 -1.36 -11.84 2.60
CA THR A 29 -2.11 -12.58 3.63
C THR A 29 -1.54 -13.99 3.83
N GLY A 30 -2.09 -14.72 4.79
CA GLY A 30 -1.73 -16.10 5.12
C GLY A 30 -0.59 -16.23 6.13
N VAL A 31 -0.15 -15.12 6.74
CA VAL A 31 0.99 -15.09 7.65
C VAL A 31 0.51 -14.92 9.09
N ASP A 32 0.70 -15.94 9.94
CA ASP A 32 0.39 -15.92 11.38
C ASP A 32 -1.00 -15.39 11.73
N VAL A 33 -1.98 -16.09 11.16
CA VAL A 33 -3.41 -15.87 11.39
C VAL A 33 -3.71 -15.69 12.88
N GLY A 34 -4.41 -14.60 13.21
CA GLY A 34 -4.85 -14.29 14.58
C GLY A 34 -3.72 -13.88 15.52
N LYS A 35 -2.53 -13.52 15.03
CA LYS A 35 -1.40 -13.05 15.86
C LYS A 35 -1.13 -11.56 15.70
N TYR A 36 -0.61 -10.94 16.75
CA TYR A 36 -0.06 -9.59 16.66
C TYR A 36 1.21 -9.58 15.81
N PRO A 37 1.50 -8.45 15.12
CA PRO A 37 2.74 -8.27 14.39
C PRO A 37 3.91 -8.08 15.36
N GLY A 38 4.44 -9.20 15.87
CA GLY A 38 5.63 -9.21 16.72
C GLY A 38 5.35 -9.08 18.21
N THR A 39 6.42 -9.13 19.00
CA THR A 39 6.35 -9.11 20.47
C THR A 39 5.91 -7.75 21.00
N ARG A 40 5.26 -7.75 22.17
CA ARG A 40 4.89 -6.53 22.89
C ARG A 40 6.12 -5.70 23.24
N ARG A 41 6.20 -4.47 22.74
CA ARG A 41 7.22 -3.51 23.14
C ARG A 41 6.65 -2.54 24.17
N ASN A 42 7.43 -2.26 25.20
CA ASN A 42 7.06 -1.21 26.13
C ASN A 42 7.34 0.14 25.48
N VAL A 43 6.27 0.78 25.03
CA VAL A 43 6.30 2.15 24.53
C VAL A 43 6.34 3.10 25.72
N ALA A 44 7.53 3.27 26.30
CA ALA A 44 7.72 4.29 27.32
C ALA A 44 7.84 5.65 26.59
N PRO A 45 6.94 6.61 26.84
CA PRO A 45 7.16 7.98 26.39
C PRO A 45 8.48 8.48 26.97
N SER A 46 9.44 8.85 26.10
CA SER A 46 10.70 9.41 26.55
C SER A 46 11.01 10.71 25.81
N PRO A 47 10.77 11.86 26.45
CA PRO A 47 10.14 12.08 27.74
C PRO A 47 8.74 12.67 27.61
N GLY A 48 7.86 12.21 28.48
CA GLY A 48 6.50 12.71 28.58
C GLY A 48 5.59 11.62 29.12
N PRO A 49 4.30 11.91 29.31
CA PRO A 49 3.29 10.88 29.39
C PRO A 49 2.98 10.35 27.98
N GLY A 50 2.62 9.09 27.93
CA GLY A 50 2.40 8.25 26.76
C GLY A 50 2.08 6.87 27.30
N PHE A 51 1.92 5.90 26.41
CA PHE A 51 1.25 4.65 26.75
C PHE A 51 2.01 3.80 27.78
N ALA A 52 1.72 4.03 29.06
CA ALA A 52 2.01 3.04 30.07
C ALA A 52 1.34 1.74 29.61
N ASN A 53 2.13 0.67 29.50
CA ASN A 53 1.75 -0.73 29.25
C ASN A 53 2.15 -1.32 27.89
N GLY A 54 2.70 -0.56 26.94
CA GLY A 54 3.26 -1.13 25.72
C GLY A 54 2.26 -1.60 24.66
N PHE A 55 2.76 -1.81 23.45
CA PHE A 55 2.00 -2.09 22.23
C PHE A 55 2.56 -3.33 21.53
N ASP A 56 1.68 -4.17 21.00
CA ASP A 56 2.02 -5.40 20.29
C ASP A 56 2.29 -5.09 18.81
N ASP A 57 3.47 -4.51 18.56
CA ASP A 57 3.93 -3.99 17.27
C ASP A 57 5.42 -4.26 17.01
N GLY A 58 5.94 -5.32 17.62
CA GLY A 58 7.35 -5.66 17.62
C GLY A 58 7.95 -5.82 16.23
N ASP A 59 9.13 -6.43 16.17
CA ASP A 59 9.99 -6.43 14.99
C ASP A 59 9.42 -7.18 13.78
N ARG A 60 8.13 -7.48 13.70
CA ARG A 60 7.49 -8.01 12.49
C ARG A 60 6.84 -6.95 11.62
N LEU A 61 6.57 -5.76 12.15
CA LEU A 61 6.43 -4.60 11.28
C LEU A 61 7.74 -4.36 10.52
N ALA A 62 8.83 -4.72 11.18
CA ALA A 62 10.16 -4.92 10.66
C ALA A 62 10.35 -6.39 10.23
N GLY A 63 9.35 -7.02 9.60
CA GLY A 63 9.21 -8.40 9.07
C GLY A 63 10.06 -9.59 9.59
N THR A 64 10.52 -9.58 10.82
CA THR A 64 11.08 -10.79 11.45
C THR A 64 10.01 -11.89 11.56
N SER A 65 10.44 -13.15 11.71
CA SER A 65 9.54 -14.28 11.97
C SER A 65 8.91 -14.27 13.36
N ASP A 66 9.19 -13.25 14.18
CA ASP A 66 8.65 -13.14 15.52
C ASP A 66 7.17 -12.76 15.47
N THR A 67 6.36 -13.50 16.23
CA THR A 67 4.92 -13.29 16.33
C THR A 67 4.57 -12.93 17.75
N GLY A 68 3.59 -12.04 17.92
CA GLY A 68 3.08 -11.70 19.23
C GLY A 68 2.12 -12.74 19.78
N GLY A 69 1.40 -12.35 20.84
CA GLY A 69 0.30 -13.15 21.37
C GLY A 69 -0.86 -13.31 20.37
N ASP A 70 -1.87 -14.07 20.79
CA ASP A 70 -3.15 -14.11 20.06
C ASP A 70 -3.84 -12.74 20.13
N VAL A 71 -4.34 -12.27 18.99
CA VAL A 71 -5.20 -11.10 18.92
C VAL A 71 -6.60 -11.52 19.35
N VAL A 72 -7.15 -10.80 20.33
CA VAL A 72 -8.48 -11.05 20.85
C VAL A 72 -9.31 -9.81 20.60
N TYR A 73 -10.54 -10.00 20.14
CA TYR A 73 -11.48 -8.90 19.99
C TYR A 73 -11.78 -8.23 21.33
N VAL A 74 -11.62 -6.90 21.40
CA VAL A 74 -11.69 -6.11 22.66
C VAL A 74 -13.11 -5.55 22.93
N GLY A 75 -14.08 -5.83 22.06
CA GLY A 75 -15.46 -5.36 22.19
C GLY A 75 -16.44 -6.32 22.88
N ILE A 76 -17.72 -6.07 22.63
CA ILE A 76 -18.87 -6.85 23.11
C ILE A 76 -19.34 -7.79 22.00
N GLY A 77 -19.56 -9.06 22.36
CA GLY A 77 -20.01 -10.09 21.42
C GLY A 77 -18.86 -10.76 20.69
N SER A 78 -19.20 -11.54 19.67
CA SER A 78 -18.23 -12.24 18.81
C SER A 78 -18.31 -11.66 17.41
N PRO A 79 -17.19 -11.20 16.83
CA PRO A 79 -17.19 -10.72 15.46
C PRO A 79 -17.38 -11.87 14.47
N VAL A 80 -17.92 -11.57 13.29
CA VAL A 80 -18.10 -12.55 12.20
C VAL A 80 -16.75 -13.12 11.78
N TYR A 81 -15.78 -12.24 11.61
CA TYR A 81 -14.38 -12.59 11.41
C TYR A 81 -13.57 -12.18 12.64
N PRO A 82 -12.76 -13.07 13.23
CA PRO A 82 -11.87 -12.66 14.30
C PRO A 82 -10.83 -11.64 13.79
N PRO A 83 -10.27 -10.79 14.66
CA PRO A 83 -9.18 -9.91 14.29
C PRO A 83 -8.02 -10.69 13.65
N ASN A 84 -7.49 -10.15 12.55
CA ASN A 84 -6.42 -10.77 11.77
C ASN A 84 -6.71 -12.20 11.27
N HIS A 85 -7.97 -12.52 10.95
CA HIS A 85 -8.37 -13.87 10.51
C HIS A 85 -7.68 -14.38 9.24
N VAL A 86 -7.13 -13.47 8.41
CA VAL A 86 -6.38 -13.83 7.20
C VAL A 86 -4.87 -13.77 7.39
N GLY A 87 -4.35 -13.36 8.56
CA GLY A 87 -2.90 -13.19 8.72
C GLY A 87 -2.34 -12.11 7.79
N ALA A 88 -2.98 -10.94 7.82
CA ALA A 88 -2.62 -9.79 7.02
C ALA A 88 -1.27 -9.20 7.45
N MET A 89 -0.49 -8.74 6.46
CA MET A 89 0.70 -7.92 6.70
C MET A 89 0.44 -6.42 6.60
N SER A 90 -0.67 -6.04 5.96
CA SER A 90 -1.11 -4.65 5.84
C SER A 90 -2.08 -4.30 6.96
N PHE A 91 -1.99 -3.07 7.46
CA PHE A 91 -2.86 -2.62 8.54
C PHE A 91 -2.99 -1.10 8.59
N LEU A 92 -4.09 -0.65 9.18
CA LEU A 92 -4.23 0.70 9.72
C LEU A 92 -3.99 0.65 11.21
N PHE A 93 -3.22 1.60 11.70
CA PHE A 93 -3.05 1.79 13.12
C PHE A 93 -3.67 3.11 13.55
N ARG A 94 -4.37 3.04 14.67
CA ARG A 94 -5.16 4.15 15.16
C ARG A 94 -4.73 4.49 16.56
N ARG A 95 -4.44 5.77 16.76
CA ARG A 95 -4.20 6.41 18.04
C ARG A 95 -5.17 7.57 18.13
N ALA A 96 -6.36 7.32 18.64
CA ALA A 96 -7.43 8.30 18.60
C ALA A 96 -8.25 8.31 19.88
N THR A 97 -9.01 9.39 20.04
CA THR A 97 -9.99 9.49 21.12
C THR A 97 -11.38 9.16 20.61
N VAL A 98 -12.10 8.29 21.31
CA VAL A 98 -13.51 7.98 21.09
C VAL A 98 -14.37 8.81 22.05
N PRO A 99 -15.32 9.64 21.58
CA PRO A 99 -16.31 10.23 22.45
C PRO A 99 -17.23 9.14 23.05
N SER A 100 -17.32 9.06 24.38
CA SER A 100 -18.20 8.13 25.09
C SER A 100 -18.98 8.84 26.20
N PHE A 101 -20.30 8.97 26.03
CA PHE A 101 -21.26 9.51 27.02
C PHE A 101 -20.70 10.43 28.13
N GLY A 102 -20.17 11.60 27.73
CA GLY A 102 -19.70 12.64 28.66
C GLY A 102 -18.20 12.55 29.04
N PHE A 103 -17.46 11.58 28.50
CA PHE A 103 -16.02 11.44 28.61
C PHE A 103 -15.41 10.98 27.27
N PHE A 104 -14.09 10.84 27.26
CA PHE A 104 -13.30 10.49 26.10
C PHE A 104 -12.49 9.24 26.43
N ILE A 105 -12.49 8.24 25.55
CA ILE A 105 -11.74 7.00 25.73
C ILE A 105 -10.57 6.98 24.74
N PRO A 106 -9.31 6.89 25.19
CA PRO A 106 -8.20 6.58 24.29
C PRO A 106 -8.43 5.22 23.65
N LEU A 107 -8.40 5.17 22.33
CA LEU A 107 -8.42 3.96 21.53
C LEU A 107 -7.06 3.80 20.86
N MET A 108 -6.45 2.67 21.14
CA MET A 108 -5.40 2.09 20.33
C MET A 108 -5.91 0.79 19.75
N GLY A 109 -5.69 0.58 18.46
CA GLY A 109 -6.05 -0.68 17.84
C GLY A 109 -5.56 -0.77 16.42
N ILE A 110 -5.40 -2.01 15.98
CA ILE A 110 -5.01 -2.35 14.61
C ILE A 110 -6.28 -2.75 13.85
N ASP A 111 -6.44 -2.22 12.63
CA ASP A 111 -7.32 -2.79 11.62
C ASP A 111 -6.46 -3.53 10.61
N TYR A 112 -6.59 -4.84 10.56
CA TYR A 112 -5.83 -5.72 9.67
C TYR A 112 -6.48 -5.74 8.30
N LEU A 113 -5.73 -5.39 7.25
CA LEU A 113 -6.24 -5.24 5.89
C LEU A 113 -5.80 -6.39 5.00
N GLY A 114 -6.74 -7.06 4.34
CA GLY A 114 -6.43 -8.13 3.41
C GLY A 114 -7.58 -9.11 3.22
N GLY A 115 -7.32 -10.11 2.39
CA GLY A 115 -8.28 -11.16 2.07
C GLY A 115 -9.25 -10.75 0.95
N PRO A 116 -10.32 -11.52 0.72
CA PRO A 116 -11.29 -11.24 -0.32
C PRO A 116 -11.99 -9.90 -0.12
N LEU A 117 -12.38 -9.27 -1.23
CA LEU A 117 -13.31 -8.15 -1.18
C LEU A 117 -14.68 -8.65 -0.72
N LEU A 118 -15.35 -7.82 0.07
CA LEU A 118 -16.70 -8.09 0.53
C LEU A 118 -17.73 -7.37 -0.34
N ASP A 119 -18.84 -8.07 -0.57
CA ASP A 119 -20.09 -7.52 -1.06
C ASP A 119 -21.05 -7.35 0.11
N LEU A 120 -21.44 -6.10 0.39
CA LEU A 120 -22.11 -5.76 1.64
C LEU A 120 -23.63 -5.99 1.58
N ASP A 121 -24.22 -6.08 0.40
CA ASP A 121 -25.66 -6.30 0.27
C ASP A 121 -26.07 -7.76 0.44
N GLY A 122 -25.10 -8.69 0.44
CA GLY A 122 -25.30 -10.13 0.63
C GLY A 122 -25.63 -10.91 -0.65
N ASP A 123 -25.62 -10.28 -1.82
CA ASP A 123 -26.01 -10.90 -3.09
C ASP A 123 -24.83 -11.51 -3.86
N ASN A 124 -24.46 -12.72 -3.48
CA ASN A 124 -23.41 -13.52 -4.14
C ASN A 124 -23.69 -13.86 -5.63
N GLY A 125 -24.81 -13.42 -6.22
CA GLY A 125 -25.28 -13.83 -7.54
C GLY A 125 -25.29 -12.77 -8.63
N ASN A 126 -25.11 -11.49 -8.31
CA ASN A 126 -25.28 -10.41 -9.30
C ASN A 126 -23.97 -9.98 -10.01
N GLY A 127 -22.82 -10.48 -9.54
CA GLY A 127 -21.49 -10.15 -10.09
C GLY A 127 -21.10 -8.68 -9.98
N THR A 128 -21.80 -7.91 -9.15
CA THR A 128 -21.61 -6.47 -8.95
C THR A 128 -21.40 -6.23 -7.46
N ARG A 129 -20.24 -5.67 -7.11
CA ARG A 129 -19.97 -5.34 -5.72
C ARG A 129 -20.85 -4.18 -5.24
N SER A 130 -21.54 -4.38 -4.11
CA SER A 130 -22.16 -3.33 -3.34
C SER A 130 -21.33 -3.00 -2.11
N LEU A 131 -21.13 -1.72 -1.85
CA LEU A 131 -20.54 -1.20 -0.62
C LEU A 131 -21.61 -0.73 0.37
N ILE A 132 -22.88 -1.04 0.10
CA ILE A 132 -24.00 -0.71 0.97
C ILE A 132 -24.44 -1.96 1.72
N PRO A 133 -24.34 -2.00 3.06
CA PRO A 133 -24.88 -3.09 3.83
C PRO A 133 -26.41 -3.07 3.80
N VAL A 134 -27.03 -4.23 3.57
CA VAL A 134 -28.49 -4.36 3.64
C VAL A 134 -28.89 -4.93 5.00
N SER A 135 -29.75 -4.21 5.72
CA SER A 135 -30.30 -4.65 7.01
C SER A 135 -30.84 -6.08 6.94
N GLY A 136 -30.33 -6.95 7.83
CA GLY A 136 -30.72 -8.34 7.93
C GLY A 136 -29.99 -9.29 6.97
N GLN A 137 -29.07 -8.78 6.16
CA GLN A 137 -28.17 -9.57 5.33
C GLN A 137 -26.75 -9.53 5.89
N ASN A 138 -26.04 -10.64 5.76
CA ASN A 138 -24.61 -10.68 6.06
C ASN A 138 -23.86 -10.33 4.78
N HIS A 139 -22.73 -9.64 4.92
CA HIS A 139 -21.79 -9.50 3.82
C HIS A 139 -21.34 -10.87 3.33
N VAL A 140 -21.00 -10.96 2.05
CA VAL A 140 -20.47 -12.16 1.41
C VAL A 140 -19.12 -11.86 0.80
N GLU A 141 -18.20 -12.80 0.90
CA GLU A 141 -16.93 -12.72 0.17
C GLU A 141 -17.19 -12.85 -1.33
N ILE A 142 -16.60 -11.95 -2.12
CA ILE A 142 -16.64 -12.03 -3.59
C ILE A 142 -15.62 -13.09 -4.02
N PRO A 143 -16.03 -14.24 -4.58
CA PRO A 143 -15.12 -15.33 -4.89
C PRO A 143 -14.04 -14.90 -5.89
N GLY A 144 -12.78 -15.23 -5.60
CA GLY A 144 -11.64 -14.92 -6.46
C GLY A 144 -11.17 -13.46 -6.44
N SER A 145 -11.79 -12.61 -5.62
CA SER A 145 -11.32 -11.26 -5.37
C SER A 145 -10.21 -11.24 -4.31
N SER A 146 -9.45 -10.16 -4.26
CA SER A 146 -8.43 -9.93 -3.22
C SER A 146 -8.27 -8.43 -3.02
N SER A 147 -8.07 -8.03 -1.77
CA SER A 147 -7.75 -6.66 -1.40
C SER A 147 -6.46 -6.22 -2.10
N PHE A 148 -6.41 -4.97 -2.57
CA PHE A 148 -5.32 -4.49 -3.41
C PHE A 148 -5.07 -2.98 -3.29
N ILE A 149 -3.89 -2.58 -3.76
CA ILE A 149 -3.52 -1.21 -4.10
C ILE A 149 -3.11 -1.19 -5.57
N ASP A 150 -3.70 -0.32 -6.38
CA ASP A 150 -3.39 -0.22 -7.81
C ASP A 150 -2.43 0.94 -8.05
N LEU A 151 -1.27 0.63 -8.62
CA LEU A 151 -0.18 1.58 -8.81
C LEU A 151 0.23 1.64 -10.28
N THR A 152 0.42 2.84 -10.80
CA THR A 152 1.16 3.03 -12.06
C THR A 152 2.60 3.36 -11.72
N ILE A 153 3.51 2.48 -12.12
CA ILE A 153 4.94 2.63 -11.91
C ILE A 153 5.59 3.18 -13.17
N ASN A 154 6.15 4.38 -13.11
CA ASN A 154 6.91 4.98 -14.20
C ASN A 154 8.38 5.17 -13.79
N ILE A 155 9.17 4.13 -13.99
CA ILE A 155 10.61 4.13 -13.66
C ILE A 155 11.34 5.25 -14.41
N ALA A 156 11.13 5.37 -15.72
CA ALA A 156 11.82 6.35 -16.56
C ALA A 156 11.45 7.79 -16.20
N GLY A 157 10.18 8.03 -15.85
CA GLY A 157 9.70 9.32 -15.37
C GLY A 157 10.01 9.62 -13.90
N GLY A 158 10.46 8.63 -13.13
CA GLY A 158 10.70 8.75 -11.70
C GLY A 158 9.44 9.05 -10.90
N THR A 159 8.30 8.48 -11.29
CA THR A 159 7.00 8.73 -10.64
C THR A 159 6.26 7.45 -10.33
N VAL A 160 5.42 7.50 -9.30
CA VAL A 160 4.43 6.46 -8.97
C VAL A 160 3.07 7.12 -8.76
N THR A 161 2.03 6.52 -9.31
CA THR A 161 0.65 7.02 -9.18
C THR A 161 -0.21 6.00 -8.46
N LEU A 162 -1.06 6.45 -7.53
CA LEU A 162 -2.08 5.65 -6.86
C LEU A 162 -3.40 5.74 -7.64
N ASN A 163 -3.78 4.67 -8.32
CA ASN A 163 -4.99 4.65 -9.14
C ASN A 163 -6.21 4.14 -8.37
N ASP A 164 -5.96 3.20 -7.45
CA ASP A 164 -7.00 2.57 -6.65
C ASP A 164 -6.45 2.07 -5.32
N PHE A 165 -7.36 1.95 -4.38
CA PHE A 165 -7.15 1.25 -3.14
C PHE A 165 -8.48 0.63 -2.74
N ASP A 166 -8.46 -0.66 -2.46
CA ASP A 166 -9.67 -1.37 -2.09
C ASP A 166 -9.33 -2.58 -1.22
N ALA A 167 -9.75 -2.51 0.04
CA ALA A 167 -9.44 -3.53 1.02
C ALA A 167 -10.63 -3.80 1.95
N SER A 168 -10.81 -5.09 2.23
CA SER A 168 -11.55 -5.55 3.39
C SER A 168 -10.59 -5.65 4.57
N GLY A 169 -11.11 -5.54 5.79
CA GLY A 169 -10.30 -5.70 6.98
C GLY A 169 -11.07 -6.16 8.21
N THR A 170 -10.30 -6.42 9.27
CA THR A 170 -10.83 -6.76 10.59
C THR A 170 -10.19 -5.90 11.66
N ALA A 171 -11.03 -5.26 12.46
CA ALA A 171 -10.66 -4.45 13.61
C ALA A 171 -10.43 -5.33 14.83
N GLU A 172 -9.39 -5.00 15.60
CA GLU A 172 -9.22 -5.49 16.98
C GLU A 172 -10.40 -5.09 17.90
N GLY A 173 -11.15 -4.05 17.49
CA GLY A 173 -12.29 -3.51 18.21
C GLY A 173 -11.85 -2.58 19.35
N ALA A 174 -12.81 -2.26 20.22
CA ALA A 174 -12.56 -1.47 21.42
C ALA A 174 -13.65 -1.71 22.46
N PRO A 175 -13.42 -1.33 23.73
CA PRO A 175 -14.43 -1.48 24.78
C PRO A 175 -15.76 -0.84 24.39
N GLY A 176 -16.83 -1.65 24.39
CA GLY A 176 -18.18 -1.20 24.04
C GLY A 176 -18.56 -1.33 22.57
N PHE A 177 -17.63 -1.73 21.69
CA PHE A 177 -17.94 -1.95 20.27
C PHE A 177 -18.67 -3.26 20.07
N ASP A 178 -19.67 -3.26 19.18
CA ASP A 178 -20.40 -4.47 18.81
C ASP A 178 -19.54 -5.32 17.86
N GLY A 179 -19.47 -6.65 18.08
CA GLY A 179 -18.73 -7.56 17.19
C GLY A 179 -19.14 -7.46 15.72
N ARG A 180 -20.36 -7.00 15.41
CA ARG A 180 -20.83 -6.79 14.03
C ARG A 180 -20.06 -5.70 13.29
N ILE A 181 -19.54 -4.69 13.99
CA ILE A 181 -18.78 -3.57 13.39
C ILE A 181 -17.27 -3.84 13.30
N ALA A 182 -16.86 -5.08 13.59
CA ALA A 182 -15.45 -5.47 13.57
C ALA A 182 -14.91 -5.67 12.14
N VAL A 183 -15.78 -5.77 11.14
CA VAL A 183 -15.37 -5.86 9.74
C VAL A 183 -15.32 -4.45 9.17
N THR A 184 -14.25 -4.13 8.46
CA THR A 184 -13.97 -2.79 7.96
C THR A 184 -13.81 -2.82 6.46
N LEU A 185 -14.21 -1.73 5.82
CA LEU A 185 -13.99 -1.46 4.40
C LEU A 185 -13.09 -0.24 4.29
N ILE A 186 -12.07 -0.33 3.43
CA ILE A 186 -11.19 0.79 3.14
C ILE A 186 -11.11 0.95 1.62
N THR A 187 -11.52 2.10 1.11
CA THR A 187 -11.47 2.42 -0.33
C THR A 187 -10.74 3.73 -0.58
N ILE A 188 -10.27 3.95 -1.80
CA ILE A 188 -9.75 5.26 -2.18
C ILE A 188 -10.87 6.31 -2.22
N ALA A 189 -10.54 7.57 -1.89
CA ALA A 189 -11.51 8.64 -1.93
C ALA A 189 -12.19 8.79 -3.28
N GLY A 190 -13.46 9.20 -3.24
CA GLY A 190 -14.30 9.34 -4.41
C GLY A 190 -14.95 8.05 -4.87
N THR A 191 -14.72 6.92 -4.20
CA THR A 191 -15.41 5.65 -4.47
C THR A 191 -16.89 5.77 -4.13
N THR A 192 -17.81 5.48 -5.05
CA THR A 192 -19.25 5.51 -4.82
C THR A 192 -19.70 4.18 -4.21
N PRO A 193 -20.91 4.11 -3.61
CA PRO A 193 -21.38 2.86 -3.01
C PRO A 193 -21.53 1.68 -4.00
N THR A 194 -21.50 1.95 -5.29
CA THR A 194 -21.49 0.94 -6.37
C THR A 194 -20.09 0.72 -6.97
N GLY A 195 -19.04 1.20 -6.31
CA GLY A 195 -17.64 1.08 -6.75
C GLY A 195 -17.17 2.06 -7.85
N GLY A 196 -17.98 3.03 -8.25
CA GLY A 196 -17.58 4.07 -9.21
C GLY A 196 -16.61 5.08 -8.59
N LYS A 197 -15.86 5.88 -9.35
CA LYS A 197 -14.90 6.86 -8.79
C LYS A 197 -15.19 8.29 -9.25
N THR A 198 -15.20 9.24 -8.32
CA THR A 198 -15.61 10.65 -8.54
C THR A 198 -14.53 11.70 -8.19
N GLY A 199 -13.35 11.26 -7.73
CA GLY A 199 -12.18 12.10 -7.45
C GLY A 199 -11.97 12.43 -5.96
N ALA A 200 -10.85 13.08 -5.66
CA ALA A 200 -10.44 13.44 -4.30
C ALA A 200 -11.31 14.54 -3.66
N ILE A 201 -11.59 14.43 -2.35
CA ILE A 201 -12.25 15.50 -1.57
C ILE A 201 -11.24 16.56 -1.13
N ASN A 202 -10.03 16.13 -0.78
CA ASN A 202 -8.91 16.98 -0.39
C ASN A 202 -7.74 16.85 -1.38
N PRO A 203 -7.84 17.41 -2.60
CA PRO A 203 -6.84 17.22 -3.67
C PRO A 203 -5.46 17.80 -3.37
N SER A 204 -5.33 18.67 -2.36
CA SER A 204 -4.02 19.16 -1.91
C SER A 204 -3.23 18.13 -1.10
N ILE A 205 -3.89 17.10 -0.58
CA ILE A 205 -3.30 15.98 0.17
C ILE A 205 -3.36 14.70 -0.66
N ASP A 206 -4.53 14.38 -1.22
CA ASP A 206 -4.76 13.27 -2.15
C ASP A 206 -4.27 13.63 -3.56
N THR A 207 -2.95 13.78 -3.71
CA THR A 207 -2.33 14.02 -5.02
C THR A 207 -2.33 12.78 -5.90
N ARG A 208 -2.44 11.58 -5.27
CA ARG A 208 -2.28 10.28 -5.91
C ARG A 208 -1.01 10.13 -6.72
N LEU A 209 -0.03 10.98 -6.47
CA LEU A 209 1.20 11.06 -7.23
C LEU A 209 2.35 11.21 -6.25
N GLY A 210 3.33 10.32 -6.38
CA GLY A 210 4.58 10.33 -5.65
C GLY A 210 5.77 10.25 -6.59
N THR A 211 6.95 10.36 -6.00
CA THR A 211 8.24 10.24 -6.67
C THR A 211 8.80 8.85 -6.48
N LEU A 212 9.46 8.37 -7.52
CA LEU A 212 10.17 7.10 -7.54
C LEU A 212 11.65 7.38 -7.80
N THR A 213 12.53 7.03 -6.87
CA THR A 213 13.97 7.27 -7.02
C THR A 213 14.75 5.96 -6.91
N PRO A 214 15.61 5.63 -7.90
CA PRO A 214 16.47 4.45 -7.79
C PRO A 214 17.30 4.50 -6.51
N PHE A 215 17.42 3.37 -5.84
CA PHE A 215 18.27 3.26 -4.67
C PHE A 215 19.75 3.51 -5.04
N SER A 216 20.43 4.36 -4.27
CA SER A 216 21.81 4.81 -4.54
C SER A 216 22.81 4.47 -3.42
N GLY A 217 22.47 3.52 -2.53
CA GLY A 217 23.33 3.12 -1.41
C GLY A 217 24.51 2.23 -1.79
N GLY A 218 25.24 1.80 -0.75
CA GLY A 218 26.51 1.07 -0.85
C GLY A 218 26.37 -0.38 -1.34
N GLY A 219 25.92 -0.57 -2.58
CA GLY A 219 25.75 -1.92 -3.15
C GLY A 219 25.24 -1.99 -4.59
N ALA A 220 24.84 -0.87 -5.21
CA ALA A 220 24.25 -0.85 -6.56
C ALA A 220 23.14 -1.90 -6.73
N LEU A 221 22.11 -1.84 -5.87
CA LEU A 221 20.92 -2.67 -6.04
C LEU A 221 20.15 -2.21 -7.29
N THR A 222 19.98 -3.11 -8.25
CA THR A 222 19.07 -2.94 -9.37
C THR A 222 17.65 -3.32 -8.95
N GLY A 223 16.64 -2.68 -9.56
CA GLY A 223 15.24 -3.01 -9.28
C GLY A 223 14.71 -2.53 -7.92
N VAL A 224 15.48 -1.74 -7.15
CA VAL A 224 15.04 -1.18 -5.86
C VAL A 224 14.84 0.31 -6.00
N TYR A 225 13.65 0.78 -5.65
CA TYR A 225 13.29 2.19 -5.76
C TYR A 225 12.62 2.68 -4.48
N ARG A 226 13.00 3.89 -4.07
CA ARG A 226 12.34 4.59 -2.99
C ARG A 226 11.10 5.30 -3.51
N VAL A 227 9.97 5.04 -2.86
CA VAL A 227 8.71 5.76 -3.03
C VAL A 227 8.67 6.90 -2.02
N GLU A 228 8.36 8.11 -2.46
CA GLU A 228 8.15 9.25 -1.56
C GLU A 228 6.98 10.12 -2.01
N ASN A 229 6.36 10.82 -1.06
CA ASN A 229 5.33 11.82 -1.29
C ASN A 229 4.11 11.31 -2.08
N LEU A 230 3.80 10.02 -2.01
CA LEU A 230 2.63 9.46 -2.68
C LEU A 230 1.37 9.79 -1.86
N GLY A 231 0.76 10.93 -2.14
CA GLY A 231 -0.40 11.44 -1.43
C GLY A 231 -1.63 10.52 -1.55
N TYR A 232 -2.38 10.39 -0.46
CA TYR A 232 -3.59 9.58 -0.40
C TYR A 232 -4.70 10.24 0.43
N GLU A 233 -5.93 9.92 0.07
CA GLU A 233 -7.11 9.99 0.95
C GLU A 233 -7.85 8.66 0.85
N LEU A 234 -7.96 7.96 1.97
CA LEU A 234 -8.66 6.69 2.10
C LEU A 234 -9.96 6.91 2.89
N TRP A 235 -11.02 6.25 2.46
CA TRP A 235 -12.31 6.21 3.12
C TRP A 235 -12.39 4.91 3.89
N TYR A 236 -12.48 5.02 5.22
CA TYR A 236 -12.63 3.92 6.14
C TYR A 236 -14.07 3.86 6.62
N ASP A 237 -14.66 2.68 6.59
CA ASP A 237 -16.03 2.42 7.01
C ASP A 237 -16.11 1.15 7.87
N SER A 238 -16.74 1.26 9.03
CA SER A 238 -17.11 0.10 9.85
C SER A 238 -18.41 -0.51 9.30
N ILE A 239 -18.42 -1.81 9.06
CA ILE A 239 -19.58 -2.46 8.43
C ILE A 239 -20.62 -2.71 9.52
N SER A 240 -21.58 -1.80 9.62
CA SER A 240 -22.73 -1.95 10.50
C SER A 240 -24.03 -1.74 9.73
N PRO A 241 -24.89 -2.78 9.62
CA PRO A 241 -26.20 -2.64 8.98
C PRO A 241 -27.16 -1.72 9.77
N ASP A 242 -26.83 -1.39 11.02
CA ASP A 242 -27.66 -0.58 11.92
C ASP A 242 -27.14 0.86 12.08
N THR A 243 -26.14 1.29 11.30
CA THR A 243 -25.72 2.71 11.30
C THR A 243 -26.81 3.58 10.68
N GLY A 244 -26.82 4.88 11.06
CA GLY A 244 -27.73 5.85 10.46
C GLY A 244 -27.39 6.25 9.03
N THR A 245 -26.22 5.85 8.54
CA THR A 245 -25.61 6.25 7.26
C THR A 245 -24.97 5.05 6.54
N PRO A 246 -25.66 3.91 6.36
CA PRO A 246 -25.06 2.70 5.79
C PRO A 246 -24.64 2.90 4.33
N ASP A 247 -25.24 3.87 3.63
CA ASP A 247 -24.97 4.17 2.23
C ASP A 247 -23.85 5.22 2.04
N ASP A 248 -23.37 5.83 3.13
CA ASP A 248 -22.37 6.90 3.07
C ASP A 248 -20.97 6.33 3.29
N LEU A 249 -20.18 6.25 2.22
CA LEU A 249 -18.77 5.90 2.32
C LEU A 249 -17.94 7.06 2.86
N GLY A 250 -16.81 6.73 3.49
CA GLY A 250 -15.92 7.72 4.07
C GLY A 250 -16.42 8.27 5.39
N THR A 251 -17.10 7.44 6.19
CA THR A 251 -17.46 7.76 7.58
C THR A 251 -16.24 8.18 8.41
N LEU A 252 -15.05 7.71 8.05
CA LEU A 252 -13.75 8.28 8.41
C LEU A 252 -12.91 8.53 7.15
N GLN A 253 -12.33 9.71 7.00
CA GLN A 253 -11.25 9.93 6.03
C GLN A 253 -9.90 9.75 6.73
N HIS A 254 -9.01 8.97 6.12
CA HIS A 254 -7.59 8.90 6.49
C HIS A 254 -6.76 9.55 5.40
N LEU A 255 -6.00 10.58 5.76
CA LEU A 255 -5.21 11.37 4.84
C LEU A 255 -3.73 11.30 5.20
N GLY A 256 -2.88 11.37 4.19
CA GLY A 256 -1.43 11.40 4.40
C GLY A 256 -0.64 11.24 3.10
N THR A 257 0.63 10.89 3.26
CA THR A 257 1.52 10.58 2.15
C THR A 257 2.23 9.27 2.42
N PHE A 258 2.15 8.34 1.47
CA PHE A 258 2.95 7.14 1.48
C PHE A 258 4.41 7.45 1.13
N ARG A 259 5.29 6.70 1.78
CA ARG A 259 6.68 6.50 1.40
C ARG A 259 7.06 5.04 1.60
N GLY A 260 8.22 4.64 1.09
CA GLY A 260 8.75 3.31 1.32
C GLY A 260 9.49 2.81 0.10
N TRP A 261 9.20 1.57 -0.32
CA TRP A 261 10.00 0.85 -1.29
C TRP A 261 9.12 0.15 -2.31
N LEU A 262 9.53 0.27 -3.57
CA LEU A 262 9.21 -0.66 -4.64
C LEU A 262 10.42 -1.53 -4.87
N VAL A 263 10.22 -2.85 -4.89
CA VAL A 263 11.26 -3.82 -5.18
C VAL A 263 10.77 -4.72 -6.31
N GLN A 264 11.48 -4.68 -7.42
CA GLN A 264 11.24 -5.51 -8.59
C GLN A 264 12.14 -6.74 -8.53
N ARG A 265 11.60 -7.86 -9.01
CA ARG A 265 12.39 -9.06 -9.25
C ARG A 265 13.44 -8.72 -10.30
N ASP A 266 14.68 -9.10 -10.03
CA ASP A 266 15.76 -8.94 -10.99
C ASP A 266 15.51 -9.85 -12.18
N CYS A 267 15.35 -9.22 -13.34
CA CYS A 267 15.17 -9.88 -14.61
C CYS A 267 16.33 -10.82 -14.95
N ALA A 268 17.56 -10.49 -14.55
CA ALA A 268 18.73 -11.30 -14.86
C ALA A 268 18.74 -12.63 -14.12
N THR A 269 18.32 -12.63 -12.86
CA THR A 269 18.45 -13.78 -11.95
C THR A 269 17.13 -14.48 -11.67
N GLY A 270 16.00 -13.84 -11.98
CA GLY A 270 14.67 -14.29 -11.57
C GLY A 270 14.46 -14.23 -10.05
N LEU A 271 15.35 -13.54 -9.32
CA LEU A 271 15.31 -13.43 -7.86
C LEU A 271 15.07 -11.98 -7.46
N PHE A 272 14.47 -11.77 -6.29
CA PHE A 272 14.43 -10.43 -5.71
C PHE A 272 15.83 -10.03 -5.21
N PRO A 273 16.20 -8.75 -5.34
CA PRO A 273 17.49 -8.26 -4.85
C PRO A 273 17.61 -8.49 -3.34
N THR A 274 18.79 -8.90 -2.90
CA THR A 274 19.07 -9.04 -1.47
C THR A 274 19.31 -7.66 -0.87
N LEU A 275 18.39 -7.21 -0.03
CA LEU A 275 18.43 -5.88 0.60
C LEU A 275 19.37 -5.79 1.82
N ALA A 276 20.01 -6.90 2.21
CA ALA A 276 20.82 -6.98 3.41
C ALA A 276 22.05 -6.04 3.38
N GLY A 277 22.20 -5.25 4.45
CA GLY A 277 23.26 -4.29 4.73
C GLY A 277 23.16 -2.96 3.98
N GLN A 278 22.05 -2.65 3.29
CA GLN A 278 22.05 -1.60 2.28
C GLN A 278 21.82 -0.18 2.83
N GLY A 279 21.15 -0.02 3.97
CA GLY A 279 20.90 1.30 4.55
C GLY A 279 19.77 2.05 3.84
N LEU A 280 18.67 1.36 3.51
CA LEU A 280 17.39 1.86 3.02
C LEU A 280 16.89 3.01 3.91
N GLY A 281 17.23 2.99 5.19
CA GLY A 281 17.08 4.15 6.08
C GLY A 281 15.78 4.12 6.87
N SER A 282 15.59 5.11 7.74
CA SER A 282 14.62 5.00 8.83
C SER A 282 13.16 5.02 8.40
N THR A 283 12.29 4.29 9.10
CA THR A 283 10.84 4.41 8.92
C THR A 283 10.21 5.63 9.56
N GLN A 284 9.02 5.96 9.06
CA GLN A 284 8.17 7.01 9.59
C GLN A 284 7.49 6.46 10.81
N TRP A 285 7.20 5.16 10.87
CA TRP A 285 6.70 4.53 12.07
C TRP A 285 7.64 4.67 13.30
N PRO A 286 7.14 5.00 14.51
CA PRO A 286 5.77 5.37 14.89
C PRO A 286 5.54 6.90 14.98
N THR A 287 6.18 7.70 14.12
CA THR A 287 6.04 9.17 14.06
C THR A 287 4.58 9.60 13.92
N ILE A 288 4.26 10.76 14.49
CA ILE A 288 2.94 11.40 14.39
C ILE A 288 3.12 12.65 13.54
N ASP A 289 2.36 12.78 12.45
CA ASP A 289 2.38 14.00 11.65
C ASP A 289 1.63 15.14 12.38
N GLN A 290 2.39 16.01 13.03
CA GLN A 290 1.86 17.19 13.72
C GLN A 290 1.65 18.40 12.79
N SER A 291 2.10 18.32 11.52
CA SER A 291 2.07 19.46 10.60
C SER A 291 0.65 19.92 10.24
N GLN A 292 -0.33 19.04 10.42
CA GLN A 292 -1.73 19.28 10.06
C GLN A 292 -2.55 19.90 11.18
N ILE A 293 -2.01 20.02 12.40
CA ILE A 293 -2.75 20.53 13.55
C ILE A 293 -3.16 21.99 13.32
N GLY A 294 -4.45 22.26 13.52
CA GLY A 294 -5.06 23.57 13.31
C GLY A 294 -5.35 23.91 11.86
N LEU A 295 -5.00 23.04 10.90
CA LEU A 295 -5.43 23.17 9.52
C LEU A 295 -6.86 22.65 9.34
N THR A 296 -7.56 23.23 8.37
CA THR A 296 -8.95 22.91 8.05
C THR A 296 -9.01 22.18 6.71
N HIS A 297 -9.73 21.06 6.69
CA HIS A 297 -9.90 20.19 5.53
C HIS A 297 -11.38 19.94 5.25
N ASN A 298 -11.70 19.53 4.03
CA ASN A 298 -13.07 19.21 3.64
C ASN A 298 -13.45 17.83 4.18
N THR A 299 -14.67 17.73 4.70
CA THR A 299 -15.29 16.47 5.13
C THR A 299 -15.89 15.74 3.93
N ALA A 300 -15.81 14.41 3.90
CA ALA A 300 -16.44 13.60 2.86
C ALA A 300 -17.97 13.59 3.00
N ILE A 301 -18.47 13.58 4.25
CA ILE A 301 -19.89 13.59 4.56
C ILE A 301 -20.20 14.80 5.45
N ASN A 302 -21.23 15.58 5.08
CA ASN A 302 -21.55 16.83 5.76
C ASN A 302 -22.38 16.65 7.05
N VAL A 303 -22.16 15.57 7.81
CA VAL A 303 -22.95 15.28 9.02
C VAL A 303 -22.68 16.30 10.13
N PHE A 304 -21.41 16.69 10.33
CA PHE A 304 -21.00 17.67 11.36
C PHE A 304 -20.58 19.04 10.81
N GLY A 305 -20.70 19.24 9.50
CA GLY A 305 -20.23 20.42 8.79
C GLY A 305 -19.55 20.03 7.49
N THR A 306 -19.18 21.01 6.67
CA THR A 306 -18.48 20.79 5.39
C THR A 306 -16.97 20.72 5.51
N THR A 307 -16.46 20.96 6.72
CA THR A 307 -15.03 21.04 7.02
C THR A 307 -14.76 20.60 8.44
N ALA A 308 -13.60 19.98 8.66
CA ALA A 308 -13.06 19.63 9.96
C ALA A 308 -11.74 20.36 10.20
N THR A 309 -11.46 20.69 11.46
CA THR A 309 -10.16 21.25 11.87
C THR A 309 -9.42 20.23 12.69
N ILE A 310 -8.21 19.87 12.26
CA ILE A 310 -7.45 18.80 12.90
C ILE A 310 -6.97 19.26 14.27
N ALA A 311 -7.29 18.48 15.28
CA ALA A 311 -6.83 18.71 16.64
C ALA A 311 -5.61 17.84 16.96
N LYS A 312 -4.93 18.19 18.05
CA LYS A 312 -3.83 17.41 18.64
C LYS A 312 -4.27 16.15 19.40
N GLY A 313 -5.57 15.82 19.37
CA GLY A 313 -6.20 14.89 20.30
C GLY A 313 -6.66 15.55 21.62
N SER A 314 -7.33 14.78 22.47
CA SER A 314 -7.81 15.21 23.79
C SER A 314 -6.70 15.23 24.85
N SER A 315 -6.91 15.82 26.04
CA SER A 315 -5.84 15.88 27.07
C SER A 315 -5.36 14.53 27.61
N PRO A 316 -6.19 13.47 27.68
CA PRO A 316 -5.72 12.10 27.93
C PRO A 316 -4.90 11.49 26.77
N ASP A 317 -5.06 12.04 25.56
CA ASP A 317 -4.57 11.49 24.29
C ASP A 317 -3.61 12.46 23.60
N ASN A 318 -2.88 13.26 24.38
CA ASN A 318 -2.19 14.43 23.85
C ASN A 318 -0.92 14.05 23.07
N PHE A 319 -1.14 13.58 21.84
CA PHE A 319 -0.12 13.11 20.90
C PHE A 319 0.79 14.23 20.38
N ALA A 320 0.39 15.50 20.55
CA ALA A 320 1.12 16.65 20.00
C ALA A 320 1.78 17.60 21.00
N THR A 321 1.75 17.39 22.33
CA THR A 321 2.52 18.28 23.21
C THR A 321 3.97 17.86 23.30
N GLY A 322 4.79 18.48 22.46
CA GLY A 322 6.14 18.93 22.82
C GLY A 322 6.16 20.21 23.68
N ASP A 323 5.01 20.63 24.24
CA ASP A 323 4.85 21.95 24.89
C ASP A 323 4.94 21.92 26.42
N ASP A 324 5.33 20.79 27.02
CA ASP A 324 5.87 20.78 28.38
C ASP A 324 7.07 19.82 28.39
N TYR A 325 8.26 20.40 28.20
CA TYR A 325 9.61 19.82 28.17
C TYR A 325 10.23 19.53 26.79
N THR A 326 11.21 20.39 26.48
CA THR A 326 12.21 20.36 25.40
C THR A 326 12.95 19.03 25.23
N VAL A 327 12.36 18.02 24.59
CA VAL A 327 13.11 16.81 24.28
C VAL A 327 12.69 16.24 22.92
N GLY A 328 13.71 15.89 22.12
CA GLY A 328 13.61 15.68 20.69
C GLY A 328 12.83 14.45 20.25
N ASP A 329 12.49 14.47 18.97
CA ASP A 329 11.88 13.42 18.16
C ASP A 329 12.61 12.08 18.29
N ASN A 330 12.27 11.30 19.32
CA ASN A 330 12.76 9.94 19.46
C ASN A 330 11.56 9.01 19.42
N GLY A 331 11.12 8.68 18.20
CA GLY A 331 10.46 7.40 17.98
C GLY A 331 11.30 6.32 18.65
N LEU A 332 10.67 5.41 19.39
CA LEU A 332 11.41 4.37 20.09
C LEU A 332 12.17 3.53 19.08
N ALA A 333 13.49 3.48 19.26
CA ALA A 333 14.30 2.52 18.54
C ALA A 333 13.79 1.11 18.84
N CYS A 334 13.37 0.36 17.81
CA CYS A 334 13.46 -1.11 17.82
C CYS A 334 14.78 -1.53 18.48
N ALA A 335 14.72 -2.42 19.47
CA ALA A 335 15.91 -2.87 20.19
C ALA A 335 16.86 -3.67 19.27
N ASP A 336 16.30 -4.29 18.23
CA ASP A 336 17.02 -5.02 17.21
C ASP A 336 17.06 -4.23 15.89
N PHE A 337 18.08 -4.52 15.08
CA PHE A 337 18.35 -3.92 13.77
C PHE A 337 18.51 -2.39 13.71
N GLY A 338 18.65 -1.69 14.84
CA GLY A 338 19.05 -0.26 14.83
C GLY A 338 17.89 0.73 14.92
N GLY A 339 16.67 0.26 15.11
CA GLY A 339 15.63 1.13 15.67
C GLY A 339 14.35 1.29 14.87
N ASP A 340 14.30 0.79 13.63
CA ASP A 340 13.23 1.13 12.71
C ASP A 340 12.96 0.00 11.70
N ILE A 341 11.80 0.06 11.04
CA ILE A 341 11.36 -0.98 10.10
C ILE A 341 12.20 -0.98 8.80
N GLY A 342 12.85 0.13 8.46
CA GLY A 342 13.65 0.25 7.26
C GLY A 342 14.99 -0.43 7.43
N ALA A 343 15.47 -0.46 8.68
CA ALA A 343 16.59 -1.26 9.11
C ALA A 343 16.29 -2.78 9.11
N TYR A 344 15.03 -3.20 9.10
CA TYR A 344 14.70 -4.59 8.77
C TYR A 344 14.77 -4.89 7.28
N LEU A 345 14.23 -4.01 6.43
CA LEU A 345 14.44 -4.19 4.99
C LEU A 345 15.95 -4.20 4.70
N ASP A 346 16.74 -3.49 5.50
CA ASP A 346 18.20 -3.56 5.51
C ASP A 346 18.82 -4.84 6.07
N ASN A 347 18.11 -5.70 6.80
CA ASN A 347 18.73 -6.85 7.45
C ASN A 347 18.12 -8.21 7.08
N VAL A 348 16.84 -8.30 6.71
CA VAL A 348 16.16 -9.59 6.56
C VAL A 348 15.06 -9.54 5.48
N VAL A 349 15.20 -10.47 4.53
CA VAL A 349 14.22 -11.27 3.74
C VAL A 349 12.99 -10.55 3.14
N VAL A 350 12.92 -10.62 1.82
CA VAL A 350 11.72 -10.45 0.99
C VAL A 350 10.53 -11.18 1.65
N PRO A 351 9.35 -10.55 1.80
CA PRO A 351 8.19 -11.22 2.39
C PRO A 351 7.90 -12.55 1.66
N HIS A 352 7.10 -13.44 2.26
CA HIS A 352 6.72 -14.66 1.55
C HIS A 352 5.83 -14.30 0.35
N LEU A 353 6.45 -14.16 -0.81
CA LEU A 353 5.80 -13.79 -2.05
C LEU A 353 5.38 -15.02 -2.84
N ASP A 354 4.36 -14.84 -3.69
CA ASP A 354 4.04 -15.83 -4.71
C ASP A 354 5.25 -16.08 -5.61
N ALA A 355 5.41 -17.32 -6.07
CA ALA A 355 6.52 -17.69 -6.97
C ALA A 355 6.52 -16.82 -8.24
N ASN A 356 5.35 -16.39 -8.69
CA ASN A 356 5.15 -15.55 -9.87
C ASN A 356 5.10 -14.05 -9.55
N ALA A 357 5.37 -13.62 -8.30
CA ALA A 357 5.37 -12.19 -8.00
C ALA A 357 6.49 -11.48 -8.77
N GLY A 358 6.15 -10.42 -9.52
CA GLY A 358 7.10 -9.64 -10.32
C GLY A 358 7.69 -8.45 -9.57
N ALA A 359 6.90 -7.87 -8.68
CA ALA A 359 7.32 -6.81 -7.79
C ALA A 359 6.60 -6.92 -6.43
N PHE A 360 7.13 -6.23 -5.43
CA PHE A 360 6.40 -5.95 -4.21
C PHE A 360 6.63 -4.51 -3.76
N VAL A 361 5.68 -4.00 -3.00
CA VAL A 361 5.78 -2.70 -2.34
C VAL A 361 5.68 -2.87 -0.83
N TYR A 362 6.47 -2.06 -0.14
CA TYR A 362 6.29 -1.73 1.26
C TYR A 362 6.04 -0.23 1.32
N LEU A 363 4.84 0.17 1.75
CA LEU A 363 4.48 1.57 1.89
C LEU A 363 4.06 1.84 3.33
N GLU A 364 4.48 2.95 3.88
CA GLU A 364 4.07 3.46 5.18
C GLU A 364 3.70 4.93 5.08
N GLY A 365 2.83 5.39 5.98
CA GLY A 365 2.48 6.79 6.10
C GLY A 365 2.08 7.14 7.52
N ALA A 366 2.62 8.23 8.04
CA ALA A 366 2.09 8.91 9.22
C ALA A 366 1.04 9.93 8.76
N GLY A 367 -0.20 9.75 9.16
CA GLY A 367 -1.33 10.53 8.67
C GLY A 367 -2.25 11.05 9.77
N PHE A 368 -3.40 11.54 9.34
CA PHE A 368 -4.43 12.11 10.19
C PHE A 368 -5.83 11.70 9.72
N GLY A 369 -6.80 11.82 10.62
CA GLY A 369 -8.17 11.38 10.40
C GLY A 369 -9.20 12.50 10.51
N ILE A 370 -10.29 12.37 9.77
CA ILE A 370 -11.49 13.23 9.87
C ILE A 370 -12.71 12.34 10.06
N ASN A 371 -13.42 12.48 11.19
CA ASN A 371 -14.66 11.76 11.46
C ASN A 371 -15.84 12.49 10.78
N ASN A 372 -16.51 11.79 9.87
CA ASN A 372 -17.63 12.30 9.09
C ASN A 372 -19.00 11.78 9.55
N SER A 373 -19.10 10.78 10.42
CA SER A 373 -20.36 10.06 10.68
C SER A 373 -20.86 10.10 12.12
N GLY A 374 -20.04 10.56 13.07
CA GLY A 374 -20.41 10.60 14.48
C GLY A 374 -20.51 9.21 15.08
N ASP A 375 -20.07 8.21 14.32
CA ASP A 375 -19.63 6.94 14.85
C ASP A 375 -18.68 7.26 16.00
N PRO A 376 -18.98 6.77 17.23
CA PRO A 376 -18.17 7.06 18.40
C PRO A 376 -16.70 6.67 18.20
N VAL A 377 -16.38 5.80 17.24
CA VAL A 377 -15.05 5.21 17.09
C VAL A 377 -13.94 6.24 16.79
N PHE A 378 -14.22 7.44 16.27
CA PHE A 378 -13.15 8.32 15.76
C PHE A 378 -13.26 9.79 16.17
N SER A 379 -12.14 10.50 16.16
CA SER A 379 -12.06 11.95 16.31
C SER A 379 -11.19 12.58 15.23
N ASP A 380 -11.38 13.87 14.98
CA ASP A 380 -10.56 14.65 14.04
C ASP A 380 -9.17 14.88 14.63
N THR A 381 -8.25 13.93 14.44
CA THR A 381 -6.96 13.93 15.11
C THR A 381 -5.83 13.39 14.23
N ILE A 382 -4.62 13.78 14.60
CA ILE A 382 -3.38 13.11 14.21
C ILE A 382 -3.29 11.74 14.91
N GLY A 383 -2.51 10.82 14.35
CA GLY A 383 -2.27 9.50 14.97
C GLY A 383 -2.87 8.32 14.19
N TYR A 384 -3.24 8.55 12.93
CA TYR A 384 -3.66 7.49 12.02
C TYR A 384 -2.49 7.14 11.11
N ASP A 385 -1.97 5.93 11.26
CA ASP A 385 -0.84 5.46 10.49
C ASP A 385 -1.29 4.30 9.61
N VAL A 386 -0.60 4.13 8.50
CA VAL A 386 -0.91 3.10 7.51
C VAL A 386 0.37 2.36 7.14
N VAL A 387 0.30 1.03 7.05
CA VAL A 387 1.37 0.19 6.52
C VAL A 387 0.77 -0.79 5.53
N MET A 388 1.24 -0.73 4.29
CA MET A 388 0.81 -1.57 3.19
C MET A 388 1.97 -2.44 2.73
N VAL A 389 1.73 -3.75 2.69
CA VAL A 389 2.63 -4.72 2.09
C VAL A 389 1.84 -5.48 1.03
N ALA A 390 2.26 -5.33 -0.22
CA ALA A 390 1.52 -5.84 -1.36
C ALA A 390 2.46 -6.33 -2.44
N GLN A 391 2.02 -7.32 -3.21
CA GLN A 391 2.79 -7.88 -4.32
C GLN A 391 2.03 -7.74 -5.63
N SER A 392 2.75 -7.50 -6.71
CA SER A 392 2.20 -7.59 -8.04
C SER A 392 2.47 -8.98 -8.62
N VAL A 393 1.50 -9.53 -9.33
CA VAL A 393 1.75 -10.74 -10.13
C VAL A 393 2.56 -10.29 -11.33
N ALA A 394 3.71 -10.92 -11.58
CA ALA A 394 4.50 -10.58 -12.74
C ALA A 394 3.58 -10.58 -13.96
N PRO A 395 3.54 -9.50 -14.77
CA PRO A 395 2.85 -9.57 -16.04
C PRO A 395 3.36 -10.80 -16.77
N ALA A 396 2.42 -11.57 -17.35
CA ALA A 396 2.81 -12.71 -18.18
C ALA A 396 3.82 -12.18 -19.19
N GLN A 397 5.02 -12.79 -19.22
CA GLN A 397 6.05 -12.35 -20.16
C GLN A 397 5.45 -12.41 -21.56
N ILE A 398 5.41 -11.26 -22.22
CA ILE A 398 5.01 -11.19 -23.62
C ILE A 398 6.21 -11.70 -24.39
N VAL A 399 6.12 -12.93 -24.86
CA VAL A 399 7.13 -13.53 -25.72
C VAL A 399 7.23 -12.66 -26.98
N GLY A 400 8.42 -12.13 -27.26
CA GLY A 400 8.67 -11.17 -28.34
C GLY A 400 8.78 -9.70 -27.92
N ASP A 401 8.36 -9.31 -26.71
CA ASP A 401 8.55 -7.97 -26.12
C ASP A 401 9.92 -7.93 -25.42
N ILE A 402 10.98 -7.92 -26.21
CA ILE A 402 12.36 -8.14 -25.76
C ILE A 402 12.85 -6.96 -24.94
N ASP A 403 12.44 -5.73 -25.28
CA ASP A 403 12.83 -4.54 -24.52
C ASP A 403 12.00 -4.33 -23.23
N GLY A 404 10.91 -5.09 -23.08
CA GLY A 404 10.05 -5.07 -21.90
C GLY A 404 9.16 -3.83 -21.82
N SER A 405 8.87 -3.20 -22.96
CA SER A 405 7.99 -2.03 -23.07
C SER A 405 6.51 -2.36 -22.88
N GLY A 406 6.13 -3.65 -22.92
CA GLY A 406 4.75 -4.11 -22.83
C GLY A 406 4.06 -4.26 -24.19
N ALA A 407 4.80 -4.13 -25.29
CA ALA A 407 4.32 -4.30 -26.66
C ALA A 407 5.34 -5.09 -27.48
N ILE A 408 4.89 -5.75 -28.55
CA ILE A 408 5.79 -6.33 -29.56
C ILE A 408 5.84 -5.34 -30.73
N ASP A 409 6.93 -4.59 -30.86
CA ASP A 409 7.14 -3.62 -31.92
C ASP A 409 8.58 -3.60 -32.47
N PHE A 410 8.92 -2.58 -33.27
CA PHE A 410 10.22 -2.56 -33.94
C PHE A 410 11.39 -2.26 -33.00
N ASP A 411 11.15 -1.72 -31.81
CA ASP A 411 12.20 -1.50 -30.81
C ASP A 411 12.68 -2.86 -30.23
N ASP A 412 11.81 -3.87 -30.20
CA ASP A 412 12.19 -5.26 -29.86
C ASP A 412 13.13 -5.89 -30.88
N ALA A 413 13.07 -5.48 -32.16
CA ALA A 413 14.00 -5.98 -33.17
C ALA A 413 15.41 -5.44 -32.95
N GLU A 414 15.54 -4.22 -32.43
CA GLU A 414 16.83 -3.66 -31.99
C GLU A 414 17.32 -4.39 -30.75
N ALA A 415 16.46 -4.60 -29.76
CA ALA A 415 16.79 -5.38 -28.56
C ALA A 415 17.19 -6.84 -28.88
N MET A 416 16.50 -7.50 -29.82
CA MET A 416 16.86 -8.84 -30.31
C MET A 416 18.26 -8.85 -30.92
N ALA A 417 18.59 -7.83 -31.71
CA ALA A 417 19.91 -7.72 -32.31
C ALA A 417 20.99 -7.56 -31.23
N ASP A 418 20.73 -6.76 -30.19
CA ASP A 418 21.64 -6.61 -29.05
C ASP A 418 21.81 -7.94 -28.29
N VAL A 419 20.73 -8.67 -28.03
CA VAL A 419 20.76 -9.99 -27.38
C VAL A 419 21.62 -11.01 -28.16
N LEU A 420 21.52 -11.00 -29.49
CA LEU A 420 22.24 -11.95 -30.35
C LEU A 420 23.70 -11.56 -30.62
N LEU A 421 24.00 -10.26 -30.64
CA LEU A 421 25.29 -9.73 -31.06
C LEU A 421 26.20 -9.35 -29.89
N ASP A 422 25.65 -9.09 -28.71
CA ASP A 422 26.46 -8.69 -27.56
C ASP A 422 27.20 -9.89 -26.97
N ALA A 423 28.44 -9.66 -26.52
CA ALA A 423 29.25 -10.70 -25.89
C ALA A 423 28.81 -10.99 -24.45
N THR A 424 27.97 -10.12 -23.89
CA THR A 424 27.38 -10.23 -22.56
C THR A 424 26.12 -11.08 -22.67
N PRO A 425 25.95 -12.13 -21.85
CA PRO A 425 24.71 -12.89 -21.84
C PRO A 425 23.52 -11.97 -21.57
N PRO A 426 22.42 -12.08 -22.33
CA PRO A 426 21.19 -11.34 -22.05
C PRO A 426 20.69 -11.63 -20.64
N SER A 427 19.97 -10.68 -20.04
CA SER A 427 19.32 -10.93 -18.75
C SER A 427 18.32 -12.09 -18.88
N GLY A 428 18.07 -12.86 -17.81
CA GLY A 428 17.13 -13.99 -17.84
C GLY A 428 15.74 -13.65 -18.38
N CYS A 429 15.20 -12.45 -18.14
CA CYS A 429 13.93 -12.03 -18.75
C CYS A 429 14.08 -11.60 -20.20
N ASP A 430 15.16 -10.91 -20.59
CA ASP A 430 15.36 -10.57 -22.00
C ASP A 430 15.56 -11.84 -22.83
N ALA A 431 16.31 -12.81 -22.28
CA ALA A 431 16.47 -14.14 -22.86
C ALA A 431 15.14 -14.90 -22.96
N ALA A 432 14.32 -14.88 -21.90
CA ALA A 432 13.01 -15.54 -21.92
C ALA A 432 12.00 -14.87 -22.85
N ARG A 433 12.06 -13.53 -23.02
CA ARG A 433 11.22 -12.80 -23.99
C ARG A 433 11.75 -12.97 -25.42
N ALA A 434 13.06 -13.13 -25.58
CA ALA A 434 13.72 -13.35 -26.87
C ALA A 434 13.69 -14.82 -27.33
N ASP A 435 13.48 -15.80 -26.44
CA ASP A 435 13.22 -17.20 -26.81
C ASP A 435 11.77 -17.35 -27.26
N ILE A 436 11.50 -16.90 -28.49
CA ILE A 436 10.15 -16.84 -29.05
C ILE A 436 9.61 -18.22 -29.39
N ASN A 437 10.52 -19.15 -29.69
CA ASN A 437 10.15 -20.49 -30.10
C ASN A 437 10.03 -21.47 -28.88
N GLY A 438 10.55 -21.08 -27.71
CA GLY A 438 10.42 -21.77 -26.43
C GLY A 438 11.31 -23.00 -26.31
N ASP A 439 12.48 -23.00 -26.96
CA ASP A 439 13.43 -24.13 -26.95
C ASP A 439 14.64 -23.92 -26.02
N ASP A 440 14.56 -22.93 -25.14
CA ASP A 440 15.58 -22.49 -24.18
C ASP A 440 16.85 -21.95 -24.86
N ALA A 441 16.79 -21.61 -26.15
CA ALA A 441 17.88 -21.00 -26.90
C ALA A 441 17.41 -19.71 -27.57
N VAL A 442 18.20 -18.64 -27.46
CA VAL A 442 17.97 -17.41 -28.23
C VAL A 442 18.88 -17.41 -29.45
N ASP A 443 18.31 -17.66 -30.62
CA ASP A 443 19.04 -17.75 -31.88
C ASP A 443 18.27 -17.18 -33.10
N ALA A 444 18.73 -17.54 -34.31
CA ALA A 444 18.13 -17.04 -35.54
C ALA A 444 16.69 -17.53 -35.78
N LEU A 445 16.27 -18.62 -35.14
CA LEU A 445 14.89 -19.11 -35.19
C LEU A 445 13.94 -18.17 -34.44
N ASP A 446 14.40 -17.55 -33.36
CA ASP A 446 13.60 -16.56 -32.62
C ASP A 446 13.47 -15.26 -33.38
N VAL A 447 14.50 -14.82 -34.11
CA VAL A 447 14.39 -13.67 -35.03
C VAL A 447 13.25 -13.90 -36.03
N GLN A 448 13.12 -15.13 -36.54
CA GLN A 448 12.03 -15.46 -37.44
C GLN A 448 10.67 -15.45 -36.72
N GLY A 449 10.61 -15.89 -35.47
CA GLY A 449 9.44 -15.74 -34.59
C GLY A 449 9.03 -14.28 -34.43
N LEU A 450 9.97 -13.41 -34.04
CA LEU A 450 9.74 -11.98 -33.83
C LEU A 450 9.19 -11.31 -35.09
N VAL A 451 9.82 -11.57 -36.24
CA VAL A 451 9.37 -11.02 -37.53
C VAL A 451 7.94 -11.47 -37.86
N ASN A 452 7.56 -12.70 -37.49
CA ASN A 452 6.20 -13.18 -37.74
C ASN A 452 5.17 -12.46 -36.86
N GLU A 453 5.49 -12.18 -35.59
CA GLU A 453 4.63 -11.41 -34.68
C GLU A 453 4.47 -9.96 -35.18
N LEU A 454 5.57 -9.29 -35.53
CA LEU A 454 5.55 -7.90 -36.03
C LEU A 454 4.74 -7.71 -37.31
N ILE A 455 4.66 -8.73 -38.17
CA ILE A 455 3.90 -8.67 -39.42
C ILE A 455 2.41 -8.95 -39.20
N GLN A 456 2.06 -9.74 -38.19
CA GLN A 456 0.68 -10.16 -37.96
C GLN A 456 -0.13 -9.15 -37.12
N GLY A 457 0.54 -8.33 -36.32
CA GLY A 457 -0.10 -7.41 -35.35
C GLY A 457 -0.92 -8.19 -34.33
#